data_AF-A0A2P8NHH1-F1
#
_entry.id   AF-A0A2P8NHH1-F1
#
_cell.length_a   1.000
_cell.length_b   1.000
_cell.length_c   1.000
_cell.angle_alpha   90.00
_cell.angle_beta   90.00
_cell.angle_gamma   90.00
#
_symmetry.space_group_name_H-M   'P 1'
#
loop_
_entity.id
_entity.type
_entity.pdbx_description
1 polymer ?
#
loop_
_entity_poly.entity_id
_entity_poly.type
_entity_poly.pdbx_seq_one_letter_code
_entity_poly.pdbx_strand_id
1 'polypeptide(L)'
;MSLEDQYRIVQAISRQFEIEQGLIASRLNWNLTFQGFMIASYALVATATTSDPARFWIHGVITLVGILVAASTWAGIEASSRRTSALRKHWFRVVGDDSPFPRPFSERAGSLMGRLPPRFICGSLILMWTALGAVGSGLSF
;
A
#
# COMPACT_ATOMS: atom_id res chain seq x y z
N MET A 1 -34.60 -15.53 -7.29
CA MET A 1 -33.27 -15.46 -7.94
C MET A 1 -32.91 -16.87 -8.38
N SER A 2 -32.58 -17.08 -9.65
CA SER A 2 -32.22 -18.41 -10.14
C SER A 2 -30.85 -18.84 -9.58
N LEU A 3 -30.59 -20.15 -9.52
CA LEU A 3 -29.25 -20.66 -9.15
C LEU A 3 -28.16 -20.13 -10.10
N GLU A 4 -28.51 -19.93 -11.36
CA GLU A 4 -27.61 -19.37 -12.37
C GLU A 4 -27.22 -17.92 -12.06
N ASP A 5 -28.18 -17.09 -11.61
CA ASP A 5 -27.91 -15.72 -11.18
C ASP A 5 -26.98 -15.68 -9.97
N GLN A 6 -27.21 -16.56 -8.98
CA GLN A 6 -26.35 -16.66 -7.80
C GLN A 6 -24.92 -17.02 -8.22
N TYR A 7 -24.74 -18.03 -9.07
CA TYR A 7 -23.43 -18.44 -9.54
C TYR A 7 -22.68 -17.31 -10.27
N ARG A 8 -23.39 -16.56 -11.14
CA ARG A 8 -22.82 -15.39 -11.85
C ARG A 8 -22.38 -14.30 -10.88
N ILE A 9 -23.18 -14.00 -9.86
CA ILE A 9 -22.83 -13.03 -8.81
C ILE A 9 -21.60 -13.50 -8.03
N VAL A 10 -21.53 -14.79 -7.68
CA VAL A 10 -20.38 -15.34 -6.97
C VAL A 10 -19.11 -15.19 -7.79
N GLN A 11 -19.16 -15.60 -9.06
CA GLN A 11 -18.00 -15.52 -9.94
C GLN A 11 -17.54 -14.06 -10.15
N ALA A 12 -18.47 -13.12 -10.29
CA ALA A 12 -18.16 -11.71 -10.43
C ALA A 12 -17.49 -11.13 -9.17
N ILE A 13 -17.99 -11.47 -7.98
CA ILE A 13 -17.44 -10.99 -6.71
C ILE A 13 -16.06 -11.59 -6.44
N SER A 14 -15.88 -12.89 -6.67
CA SER A 14 -14.58 -13.57 -6.51
C SER A 14 -13.53 -12.98 -7.46
N ARG A 15 -13.89 -12.77 -8.73
CA ARG A 15 -13.00 -12.13 -9.72
C ARG A 15 -12.63 -10.70 -9.30
N GLN A 16 -13.60 -9.91 -8.83
CA GLN A 16 -13.31 -8.56 -8.37
C GLN A 16 -12.37 -8.55 -7.16
N PHE A 17 -12.50 -9.53 -6.26
CA PHE A 17 -11.63 -9.67 -5.11
C PHE A 17 -10.18 -10.01 -5.51
N GLU A 18 -10.00 -10.95 -6.43
CA GLU A 18 -8.69 -11.29 -7.00
C GLU A 18 -8.02 -10.08 -7.66
N ILE A 19 -8.78 -9.32 -8.45
CA ILE A 19 -8.28 -8.10 -9.09
C ILE A 19 -7.82 -7.08 -8.04
N GLU A 20 -8.62 -6.81 -7.00
CA GLU A 20 -8.25 -5.85 -5.95
C GLU A 20 -7.02 -6.31 -5.14
N GLN A 21 -6.87 -7.60 -4.86
CA GLN A 21 -5.67 -8.14 -4.22
C GLN A 21 -4.44 -8.01 -5.12
N GLY A 22 -4.57 -8.32 -6.41
CA GLY A 22 -3.51 -8.14 -7.40
C GLY A 22 -3.09 -6.67 -7.53
N LEU A 23 -4.05 -5.74 -7.51
CA LEU A 23 -3.77 -4.31 -7.51
C LEU A 23 -3.03 -3.85 -6.25
N ILE A 24 -3.39 -4.35 -5.07
CA ILE A 24 -2.66 -4.06 -3.83
C ILE A 24 -1.21 -4.56 -3.93
N ALA A 25 -1.01 -5.81 -4.35
CA ALA A 25 0.32 -6.40 -4.48
C ALA A 25 1.18 -5.65 -5.49
N SER A 26 0.62 -5.29 -6.65
CA SER A 26 1.30 -4.51 -7.68
C SER A 26 1.71 -3.13 -7.20
N ARG A 27 0.82 -2.39 -6.52
CA ARG A 27 1.12 -1.08 -5.94
C ARG A 27 2.21 -1.16 -4.87
N LEU A 28 2.17 -2.19 -4.02
CA LEU A 28 3.18 -2.40 -2.99
C LEU A 28 4.55 -2.70 -3.60
N ASN A 29 4.59 -3.55 -4.64
CA ASN A 29 5.82 -3.85 -5.36
C ASN A 29 6.41 -2.59 -6.01
N TRP A 30 5.60 -1.81 -6.72
CA TRP A 30 6.02 -0.54 -7.30
C TRP A 30 6.53 0.45 -6.26
N ASN A 31 5.81 0.59 -5.13
CA ASN A 31 6.27 1.41 -4.02
C ASN A 31 7.67 0.96 -3.57
N LEU A 32 7.86 -0.30 -3.20
CA LEU A 32 9.16 -0.81 -2.74
C LEU A 32 10.29 -0.59 -3.77
N THR A 33 10.02 -0.79 -5.06
CA THR A 33 10.98 -0.48 -6.13
C THR A 33 11.35 1.00 -6.16
N PHE A 34 10.36 1.91 -6.14
CA PHE A 34 10.62 3.35 -6.08
C PHE A 34 11.42 3.72 -4.83
N GLN A 35 11.08 3.15 -3.68
CA GLN A 35 11.80 3.42 -2.42
C GLN A 35 13.27 3.00 -2.50
N GLY A 36 13.56 1.87 -3.14
CA GLY A 36 14.95 1.44 -3.40
C GLY A 36 15.73 2.47 -4.23
N PHE A 37 15.13 2.99 -5.31
CA PHE A 37 15.76 4.04 -6.11
C PHE A 37 15.96 5.33 -5.32
N MET A 38 14.97 5.76 -4.55
CA MET A 38 15.06 6.98 -3.74
C MET A 38 16.14 6.89 -2.67
N ILE A 39 16.27 5.74 -1.99
CA ILE A 39 17.34 5.51 -1.01
C ILE A 39 18.71 5.54 -1.69
N ALA A 40 18.86 4.93 -2.85
CA ALA A 40 20.11 4.95 -3.61
C ALA A 40 20.47 6.39 -4.04
N SER A 41 19.51 7.16 -4.56
CA SER A 41 19.69 8.57 -4.89
C SER A 41 20.08 9.40 -3.67
N TYR A 42 19.41 9.19 -2.53
CA TYR A 42 19.75 9.86 -1.27
C TYR A 42 21.19 9.57 -0.86
N ALA A 43 21.60 8.29 -0.88
CA ALA A 43 22.95 7.89 -0.52
C ALA A 43 24.02 8.53 -1.42
N LEU A 44 23.79 8.54 -2.74
CA LEU A 44 24.71 9.16 -3.70
C LEU A 44 24.92 10.66 -3.42
N VAL A 45 23.84 11.38 -3.17
CA VAL A 45 23.89 12.82 -2.84
C VAL A 45 24.53 13.02 -1.46
N ALA A 46 24.35 12.10 -0.52
CA ALA A 46 24.97 12.15 0.80
C ALA A 46 26.50 11.93 0.77
N THR A 47 27.01 11.16 -0.18
CA THR A 47 28.45 10.88 -0.32
C THR A 47 29.22 11.89 -1.16
N ALA A 48 28.54 12.81 -1.86
CA ALA A 48 29.21 13.84 -2.64
C ALA A 48 30.07 14.74 -1.75
N THR A 49 31.35 14.91 -2.09
CA THR A 49 32.35 15.66 -1.31
C THR A 49 32.24 17.18 -1.46
N THR A 50 31.32 17.66 -2.29
CA THR A 50 31.11 19.09 -2.53
C THR A 50 30.16 19.68 -1.47
N SER A 51 30.58 20.78 -0.85
CA SER A 51 29.77 21.60 0.06
C SER A 51 28.80 22.51 -0.72
N ASP A 52 28.07 21.93 -1.67
CA ASP A 52 27.12 22.65 -2.53
C ASP A 52 25.81 22.90 -1.76
N PRO A 53 25.35 24.16 -1.59
CA PRO A 53 24.05 24.47 -1.02
C PRO A 53 22.87 23.77 -1.70
N ALA A 54 23.00 23.40 -2.98
CA ALA A 54 21.98 22.66 -3.72
C ALA A 54 21.73 21.26 -3.15
N ARG A 55 22.73 20.67 -2.46
CA ARG A 55 22.63 19.34 -1.85
C ARG A 55 21.49 19.26 -0.83
N PHE A 56 21.29 20.31 -0.03
CA PHE A 56 20.20 20.39 0.93
C PHE A 56 18.84 20.30 0.25
N TRP A 57 18.65 21.08 -0.82
CA TRP A 57 17.42 21.07 -1.61
C TRP A 57 17.17 19.71 -2.28
N ILE A 58 18.21 19.09 -2.83
CA ILE A 58 18.10 17.77 -3.46
C ILE A 58 17.69 16.72 -2.41
N HIS A 59 18.29 16.70 -1.22
CA HIS A 59 17.88 15.81 -0.12
C HIS A 59 16.42 16.04 0.31
N GLY A 60 16.02 17.31 0.41
CA GLY A 60 14.64 17.68 0.73
C GLY A 60 13.65 17.18 -0.32
N VAL A 61 13.94 17.35 -1.61
CA VAL A 61 13.10 16.88 -2.72
C VAL A 61 13.02 15.36 -2.73
N ILE A 62 14.14 14.66 -2.60
CA ILE A 62 14.19 13.19 -2.55
C ILE A 62 13.33 12.68 -1.40
N THR A 63 13.49 13.27 -0.21
CA THR A 63 12.73 12.89 0.97
C THR A 63 11.24 13.11 0.80
N LEU A 64 10.84 14.29 0.29
CA LEU A 64 9.45 14.63 0.06
C LEU A 64 8.78 13.67 -0.93
N VAL A 65 9.46 13.36 -2.04
CA VAL A 65 8.97 12.40 -3.04
C VAL A 65 8.82 11.01 -2.41
N GLY A 66 9.78 10.57 -1.59
CA GLY A 66 9.69 9.30 -0.86
C GLY A 66 8.45 9.20 0.03
N ILE A 67 8.12 10.27 0.76
CA ILE A 67 6.90 10.37 1.57
C ILE A 67 5.65 10.31 0.70
N LEU A 68 5.60 11.08 -0.39
CA LEU A 68 4.43 11.15 -1.28
C LEU A 68 4.12 9.81 -1.96
N VAL A 69 5.15 9.09 -2.40
CA VAL A 69 5.00 7.75 -3.00
C VAL A 69 4.49 6.74 -1.95
N ALA A 70 4.99 6.78 -0.72
CA ALA A 70 4.50 5.90 0.34
C ALA A 70 3.07 6.25 0.77
N ALA A 71 2.73 7.54 0.88
CA ALA A 71 1.40 8.01 1.26
C ALA A 71 0.34 7.71 0.18
N SER A 72 0.67 7.92 -1.10
CA SER A 72 -0.23 7.57 -2.21
C SER A 72 -0.49 6.06 -2.28
N THR A 73 0.53 5.24 -2.04
CA THR A 73 0.38 3.78 -1.94
C THR A 73 -0.53 3.38 -0.78
N TRP A 74 -0.32 3.98 0.40
CA TRP A 74 -1.19 3.76 1.57
C TRP A 74 -2.65 4.11 1.24
N ALA A 75 -2.91 5.27 0.63
CA ALA A 75 -4.25 5.70 0.25
C ALA A 75 -4.90 4.71 -0.74
N GLY A 76 -4.14 4.19 -1.70
CA GLY A 76 -4.58 3.14 -2.62
C GLY A 76 -4.96 1.84 -1.92
N ILE A 77 -4.17 1.40 -0.94
CA ILE A 77 -4.46 0.22 -0.12
C ILE A 77 -5.74 0.41 0.69
N GLU A 78 -5.93 1.60 1.27
CA GLU A 78 -7.12 1.92 2.06
C GLU A 78 -8.38 2.00 1.18
N ALA A 79 -8.27 2.58 -0.02
CA ALA A 79 -9.35 2.59 -1.00
C ALA A 79 -9.77 1.17 -1.42
N SER A 80 -8.81 0.30 -1.75
CA SER A 80 -9.11 -1.11 -2.07
C SER A 80 -9.71 -1.85 -0.86
N SER A 81 -9.22 -1.59 0.36
CA SER A 81 -9.75 -2.21 1.58
C SER A 81 -11.21 -1.83 1.85
N ARG A 82 -11.59 -0.57 1.59
CA ARG A 82 -12.99 -0.09 1.69
C ARG A 82 -13.88 -0.77 0.65
N ARG A 83 -13.41 -0.89 -0.60
CA ARG A 83 -14.14 -1.60 -1.67
C ARG A 83 -14.38 -3.06 -1.35
N THR A 84 -13.35 -3.78 -0.90
CA THR A 84 -13.49 -5.18 -0.45
C THR A 84 -14.52 -5.32 0.67
N SER A 85 -14.54 -4.38 1.60
CA SER A 85 -15.51 -4.38 2.71
C SER A 85 -16.94 -4.11 2.22
N ALA A 86 -17.12 -3.23 1.23
CA ALA A 86 -18.41 -2.98 0.59
C ALA A 86 -18.91 -4.20 -0.20
N LEU A 87 -18.03 -4.85 -0.98
CA LEU A 87 -18.33 -6.09 -1.69
C LEU A 87 -18.78 -7.20 -0.73
N ARG A 88 -18.10 -7.33 0.42
CA ARG A 88 -18.48 -8.29 1.45
C ARG A 88 -19.86 -7.99 2.06
N LYS A 89 -20.18 -6.71 2.31
CA LYS A 89 -21.53 -6.33 2.76
C LYS A 89 -22.59 -6.61 1.70
N HIS A 90 -22.28 -6.38 0.43
CA HIS A 90 -23.18 -6.66 -0.68
C HIS A 90 -23.45 -8.16 -0.82
N TRP A 91 -22.42 -9.00 -0.68
CA TRP A 91 -22.55 -10.46 -0.66
C TRP A 91 -23.58 -10.95 0.36
N PHE A 92 -23.40 -10.57 1.64
CA PHE A 92 -24.29 -11.02 2.70
C PHE A 92 -25.73 -10.53 2.53
N ARG A 93 -25.91 -9.35 1.92
CA ARG A 93 -27.24 -8.84 1.57
C ARG A 93 -27.94 -9.67 0.48
N VAL A 94 -27.19 -10.18 -0.49
CA VAL A 94 -27.75 -10.86 -1.67
C VAL A 94 -27.89 -12.37 -1.46
N VAL A 95 -26.90 -13.00 -0.82
CA VAL A 95 -26.81 -14.46 -0.66
C VAL A 95 -27.28 -14.93 0.73
N GLY A 96 -27.41 -14.01 1.70
CA GLY A 96 -27.78 -14.31 3.08
C GLY A 96 -26.56 -14.49 3.99
N ASP A 97 -26.76 -14.25 5.29
CA ASP A 97 -25.70 -14.27 6.31
C ASP A 97 -25.13 -15.67 6.55
N ASP A 98 -25.90 -16.71 6.29
CA ASP A 98 -25.49 -18.11 6.43
C ASP A 98 -24.59 -18.61 5.28
N SER A 99 -24.46 -17.83 4.21
CA SER A 99 -23.66 -18.21 3.04
C SER A 99 -22.15 -17.98 3.29
N PRO A 100 -21.30 -19.01 3.09
CA PRO A 100 -19.86 -18.86 3.26
C PRO A 100 -19.30 -17.89 2.22
N PHE A 101 -18.88 -16.70 2.66
CA PHE A 101 -18.14 -15.77 1.82
C PHE A 101 -16.85 -16.44 1.32
N PRO A 102 -16.54 -16.42 0.01
CA PRO A 102 -15.34 -17.04 -0.53
C PRO A 102 -14.09 -16.41 0.12
N ARG A 103 -13.34 -17.23 0.85
CA ARG A 103 -12.07 -16.85 1.49
C ARG A 103 -10.97 -17.61 0.77
N PRO A 104 -10.28 -17.00 -0.21
CA PRO A 104 -9.27 -17.73 -0.98
C PRO A 104 -8.08 -18.19 -0.13
N PHE A 105 -7.85 -17.58 1.06
CA PHE A 105 -6.77 -17.97 1.97
C PHE A 105 -7.22 -17.92 3.45
N SER A 106 -7.58 -19.12 3.97
CA SER A 106 -7.70 -19.53 5.38
C SER A 106 -8.72 -18.85 6.33
N GLU A 107 -8.82 -19.43 7.53
CA GLU A 107 -9.70 -19.03 8.64
C GLU A 107 -9.54 -17.55 9.03
N ARG A 108 -10.53 -16.98 9.76
CA ARG A 108 -10.61 -15.55 10.09
C ARG A 108 -9.30 -14.95 10.64
N ALA A 109 -8.52 -15.74 11.39
CA ALA A 109 -7.24 -15.32 11.98
C ALA A 109 -6.14 -15.08 10.92
N GLY A 110 -5.97 -15.97 9.95
CA GLY A 110 -4.95 -15.82 8.90
C GLY A 110 -5.24 -14.67 7.95
N SER A 111 -6.53 -14.41 7.68
CA SER A 111 -6.97 -13.28 6.86
C SER A 111 -6.60 -11.91 7.46
N LEU A 112 -6.58 -11.78 8.79
CA LEU A 112 -6.17 -10.56 9.47
C LEU A 112 -4.65 -10.33 9.35
N MET A 113 -3.85 -11.37 9.56
CA MET A 113 -2.39 -11.30 9.43
C MET A 113 -1.97 -10.95 8.00
N GLY A 114 -2.67 -11.41 6.97
CA GLY A 114 -2.37 -11.04 5.58
C GLY A 114 -2.62 -9.57 5.21
N ARG A 115 -3.41 -8.84 6.01
CA ARG A 115 -3.80 -7.43 5.72
C ARG A 115 -2.93 -6.40 6.43
N LEU A 116 -2.17 -6.82 7.44
CA LEU A 116 -1.29 -5.94 8.22
C LEU A 116 -0.01 -5.53 7.46
N PRO A 117 0.71 -6.42 6.76
CA PRO A 117 2.00 -6.09 6.17
C PRO A 117 1.97 -4.90 5.21
N PRO A 118 1.02 -4.77 4.26
CA PRO A 118 1.02 -3.63 3.33
C PRO A 118 0.91 -2.28 4.04
N ARG A 119 0.09 -2.22 5.11
CA ARG A 119 -0.05 -1.01 5.93
C ARG A 119 1.22 -0.74 6.73
N PHE A 120 1.76 -1.77 7.39
CA PHE A 120 2.97 -1.62 8.19
C PHE A 120 4.16 -1.14 7.35
N ILE A 121 4.36 -1.73 6.15
CA ILE A 121 5.40 -1.34 5.21
C ILE A 121 5.26 0.13 4.78
N CYS A 122 4.05 0.54 4.38
CA CYS A 122 3.85 1.93 3.97
C CYS A 122 4.08 2.90 5.15
N GLY A 123 3.65 2.53 6.36
CA GLY A 123 3.85 3.33 7.57
C GLY A 123 5.31 3.46 7.96
N SER A 124 6.05 2.35 7.94
CA SER A 124 7.48 2.36 8.24
C SER A 124 8.25 3.22 7.23
N LEU A 125 7.87 3.21 5.95
CA LEU A 125 8.50 4.05 4.93
C LEU A 125 8.22 5.54 5.15
N ILE A 126 6.98 5.92 5.47
CA ILE A 126 6.64 7.31 5.79
C ILE A 126 7.44 7.80 7.00
N LEU A 127 7.50 6.99 8.06
CA LEU A 127 8.26 7.31 9.27
C LEU A 127 9.76 7.45 8.98
N MET A 128 10.33 6.51 8.20
CA MET A 128 11.73 6.53 7.80
C MET A 128 12.08 7.82 7.05
N TRP A 129 11.31 8.21 6.03
CA TRP A 129 11.57 9.44 5.31
C TRP A 129 11.36 10.69 6.14
N THR A 130 10.35 10.71 7.00
CA THR A 130 10.13 11.83 7.92
C THR A 130 11.33 11.99 8.86
N ALA A 131 11.88 10.88 9.37
CA ALA A 131 13.08 10.89 10.20
C ALA A 131 14.32 11.37 9.42
N LEU A 132 14.53 10.87 8.20
CA LEU A 132 15.64 11.31 7.34
C LEU A 132 15.54 12.81 7.01
N GLY A 133 14.35 13.30 6.70
CA GLY A 133 14.11 14.73 6.44
C GLY A 133 14.35 15.61 7.66
N ALA A 134 13.92 15.17 8.84
CA ALA A 134 14.15 15.89 10.10
C ALA A 134 15.63 15.92 10.49
N VAL A 135 16.37 14.83 10.28
CA VAL A 135 17.82 14.79 10.51
C VAL A 135 18.55 15.68 9.50
N GLY A 136 18.14 15.65 8.22
CA GLY A 136 18.71 16.48 7.17
C GLY A 136 18.51 17.98 7.40
N SER A 137 17.39 18.40 8.02
CA SER A 137 17.15 19.80 8.38
C SER A 137 17.85 20.23 9.67
N GLY A 138 18.05 19.31 10.62
CA GLY A 138 18.72 19.59 11.91
C GLY A 138 20.25 19.66 11.85
N LEU A 139 20.90 19.13 10.81
CA LEU A 139 22.36 19.13 10.65
C LEU A 139 22.95 20.41 10.02
N SER A 140 22.22 21.53 10.07
CA SER A 140 22.75 22.84 9.68
C SER A 140 23.53 23.46 10.85
N PHE A 141 24.74 22.95 11.13
CA PHE A 141 25.75 23.61 11.98
C PHE A 141 26.95 24.00 11.13
#